data_AF-A0A373FKZ4-F1
#
_entry.id   AF-A0A373FKZ4-F1
#
_cell.length_a   1.000
_cell.length_b   1.000
_cell.length_c   1.000
_cell.angle_alpha   90.00
_cell.angle_beta   90.00
_cell.angle_gamma   90.00
#
_symmetry.space_group_name_H-M   'P 1'
#
loop_
_entity.id
_entity.type
_entity.pdbx_description
1 polymer ?
#
loop_
_entity_poly.entity_id
_entity_poly.type
_entity_poly.pdbx_seq_one_letter_code
_entity_poly.pdbx_strand_id
1 'polypeptide(L)'
;MIIGLALKNYKTYKNLHYIPISYGSSFSAFLGPNGVGKTSIFEALDRFFYGGDWVINNESKRNQDDAFISPLFLIPIDKIHLQKKDKKIAALISNYLWNTDVLAHTPFIKKFKESIEGLKNLSINSETHYLIFIGVMHKTNEIHIPYFGNDIDKLLDNEIDISKNDLDEFLKRIKSYYRYIYLPAEADSLDFTRMESFYVQKLLDEDIKKKIQDSISKESIKEINDKLKAFIDEINASLEKYTYKGKKKDQLTINDLIDRVFAAYFGIKVLHKKGVGSETIIKDLSSGEKKQALIDLSYALLSRSQQRDYQVVLAIDEPDASMHVAACHDQFEKIANIPMLCEPAPQVLINTHWYGFLPIIRSGNIHSLSNTASGIEFYSFNLENFREKINQSVKNTSGKYPKEIELKSYQDMIQSVVVSMLRDKAYNWIFCEGLSDKIYLEHYLSDLVSAKNLRIVPLGGFKQVRRVYEYLSGPLSDKEAGFKGKAICLVDSDAQAEHVLLQKGIKNLFFKRIVRIESESSINIVDIDSQHVSPAEIEFSLREEVLIDLINATNLHNEMQNFSVLKDIFLRTTLQYGSSNLLDFLNLNIKDKKTLTEDFFDKGENKISFAKNYIKCDLGKNFEPYWISAVRKLF
;
A
#
# COMPACT_ATOMS: atom_id res chain seq x y z
N MET A 1 -8.01 0.29 -8.60
CA MET A 1 -7.62 -0.59 -7.48
C MET A 1 -8.83 -1.27 -6.84
N ILE A 2 -8.61 -2.27 -5.97
CA ILE A 2 -9.62 -2.92 -5.12
C ILE A 2 -9.44 -2.38 -3.69
N ILE A 3 -10.46 -1.76 -3.11
CA ILE A 3 -10.36 -1.06 -1.82
C ILE A 3 -11.06 -1.79 -0.68
N GLY A 4 -11.95 -2.73 -0.99
CA GLY A 4 -12.66 -3.53 -0.01
C GLY A 4 -13.19 -4.82 -0.62
N LEU A 5 -13.67 -5.71 0.23
CA LEU A 5 -14.22 -7.00 -0.17
C LEU A 5 -15.34 -7.40 0.79
N ALA A 6 -16.52 -7.68 0.25
CA ALA A 6 -17.58 -8.36 0.97
C ALA A 6 -17.48 -9.86 0.75
N LEU A 7 -17.37 -10.60 1.84
CA LEU A 7 -17.38 -12.06 1.85
C LEU A 7 -18.53 -12.57 2.70
N LYS A 8 -19.24 -13.57 2.21
CA LYS A 8 -20.21 -14.32 3.01
C LYS A 8 -19.95 -15.82 2.87
N ASN A 9 -19.76 -16.49 4.00
CA ASN A 9 -19.63 -17.95 4.10
C ASN A 9 -18.48 -18.57 3.28
N TYR A 10 -17.36 -17.87 3.13
CA TYR A 10 -16.19 -18.35 2.39
C TYR A 10 -15.03 -18.70 3.32
N LYS A 11 -14.53 -19.95 3.27
CA LYS A 11 -13.45 -20.48 4.11
C LYS A 11 -13.64 -20.12 5.59
N THR A 12 -12.75 -19.30 6.16
CA THR A 12 -12.75 -18.88 7.57
C THR A 12 -13.81 -17.80 7.86
N TYR A 13 -14.32 -17.11 6.85
CA TYR A 13 -15.30 -16.04 7.00
C TYR A 13 -16.73 -16.60 7.04
N LYS A 14 -17.26 -16.74 8.26
CA LYS A 14 -18.66 -17.13 8.51
C LYS A 14 -19.55 -15.88 8.50
N ASN A 15 -20.75 -15.95 7.90
CA ASN A 15 -21.66 -14.81 7.75
C ASN A 15 -21.03 -13.65 6.95
N LEU A 16 -21.76 -12.53 6.85
CA LEU A 16 -21.34 -11.37 6.07
C LEU A 16 -20.23 -10.58 6.76
N HIS A 17 -19.11 -10.39 6.06
CA HIS A 17 -17.97 -9.60 6.50
C HIS A 17 -17.63 -8.53 5.45
N TYR A 18 -17.34 -7.31 5.91
CA TYR A 18 -16.65 -6.30 5.12
C TYR A 18 -15.17 -6.31 5.49
N ILE A 19 -14.32 -6.51 4.50
CA ILE A 19 -12.86 -6.58 4.62
C ILE A 19 -12.28 -5.33 3.97
N PRO A 20 -11.71 -4.40 4.75
CA PRO A 20 -10.97 -3.28 4.17
C PRO A 20 -9.69 -3.81 3.51
N ILE A 21 -9.39 -3.33 2.31
CA ILE A 21 -8.17 -3.68 1.56
C ILE A 21 -7.29 -2.45 1.37
N SER A 22 -7.85 -1.29 1.02
CA SER A 22 -7.05 -0.08 0.82
C SER A 22 -7.88 1.17 1.04
N TYR A 23 -7.25 2.18 1.62
CA TYR A 23 -7.74 3.55 1.71
C TYR A 23 -7.02 4.44 0.70
N GLY A 24 -6.90 4.00 -0.56
CA GLY A 24 -6.28 4.77 -1.65
C GLY A 24 -4.78 4.55 -1.88
N SER A 25 -4.12 3.69 -1.09
CA SER A 25 -2.73 3.29 -1.37
C SER A 25 -2.68 2.03 -2.24
N SER A 26 -1.73 1.99 -3.17
CA SER A 26 -1.48 0.81 -4.01
C SER A 26 -0.80 -0.34 -3.26
N PHE A 27 -0.28 -0.12 -2.05
CA PHE A 27 0.29 -1.19 -1.23
C PHE A 27 -0.58 -1.47 0.00
N SER A 28 -0.88 -2.76 0.23
CA SER A 28 -1.58 -3.21 1.42
C SER A 28 -1.00 -4.49 2.01
N ALA A 29 -0.84 -4.56 3.33
CA ALA A 29 -0.36 -5.74 4.04
C ALA A 29 -1.38 -6.25 5.06
N PHE A 30 -1.59 -7.57 5.10
CA PHE A 30 -2.40 -8.27 6.08
C PHE A 30 -1.50 -9.00 7.09
N LEU A 31 -1.67 -8.69 8.37
CA LEU A 31 -0.89 -9.24 9.49
C LEU A 31 -1.82 -9.96 10.46
N GLY A 32 -1.31 -10.90 11.25
CA GLY A 32 -2.10 -11.64 12.24
C GLY A 32 -1.80 -13.13 12.21
N PRO A 33 -2.29 -13.93 13.17
CA PRO A 33 -1.89 -15.32 13.40
C PRO A 33 -2.27 -16.29 12.25
N ASN A 34 -1.63 -17.46 12.24
CA ASN A 34 -1.88 -18.49 11.22
C ASN A 34 -3.35 -18.91 11.29
N GLY A 35 -3.99 -19.13 10.14
CA GLY A 35 -5.39 -19.56 10.08
C GLY A 35 -6.44 -18.48 10.38
N VAL A 36 -6.07 -17.22 10.66
CA VAL A 36 -7.04 -16.13 10.89
C VAL A 36 -7.82 -15.71 9.63
N GLY A 37 -7.40 -16.18 8.45
CA GLY A 37 -8.10 -15.91 7.18
C GLY A 37 -7.42 -14.90 6.26
N LYS A 38 -6.11 -14.63 6.43
CA LYS A 38 -5.33 -13.77 5.52
C LYS A 38 -5.32 -14.32 4.09
N THR A 39 -4.88 -15.56 3.91
CA THR A 39 -4.84 -16.26 2.61
C THR A 39 -6.22 -16.39 1.98
N SER A 40 -7.26 -16.62 2.80
CA SER A 40 -8.66 -16.68 2.34
C SER A 40 -9.10 -15.42 1.58
N ILE A 41 -8.54 -14.25 1.87
CA ILE A 41 -8.84 -13.00 1.13
C ILE A 41 -8.32 -13.10 -0.30
N PHE A 42 -7.07 -13.54 -0.46
CA PHE A 42 -6.42 -13.63 -1.76
C PHE A 42 -7.03 -14.70 -2.64
N GLU A 43 -7.37 -15.84 -2.05
CA GLU A 43 -8.06 -16.91 -2.76
C GLU A 43 -9.49 -16.52 -3.13
N ALA A 44 -10.22 -15.77 -2.30
CA ALA A 44 -11.55 -15.27 -2.65
C ALA A 44 -11.49 -14.35 -3.88
N LEU A 45 -10.53 -13.44 -3.94
CA LEU A 45 -10.31 -12.60 -5.12
C LEU A 45 -9.92 -13.43 -6.34
N ASP A 46 -9.06 -14.44 -6.18
CA ASP A 46 -8.69 -15.37 -7.26
C ASP A 46 -9.93 -16.07 -7.85
N ARG A 47 -10.79 -16.63 -6.97
CA ARG A 47 -12.06 -17.26 -7.37
C ARG A 47 -13.02 -16.29 -8.02
N PHE A 48 -13.07 -15.03 -7.56
CA PHE A 48 -13.89 -14.02 -8.20
C PHE A 48 -13.41 -13.72 -9.63
N PHE A 49 -12.11 -13.56 -9.86
CA PHE A 49 -11.58 -13.21 -11.18
C PHE A 49 -11.57 -14.39 -12.16
N TYR A 50 -11.23 -15.60 -11.69
CA TYR A 50 -10.94 -16.74 -12.55
C TYR A 50 -11.86 -17.95 -12.34
N GLY A 51 -12.73 -17.92 -11.35
CA GLY A 51 -13.66 -19.01 -11.04
C GLY A 51 -12.99 -20.20 -10.36
N GLY A 52 -13.55 -21.39 -10.60
CA GLY A 52 -13.18 -22.64 -9.91
C GLY A 52 -13.94 -22.84 -8.60
N ASP A 53 -13.60 -23.90 -7.89
CA ASP A 53 -14.38 -24.37 -6.74
C ASP A 53 -14.21 -23.48 -5.51
N TRP A 54 -15.31 -23.22 -4.81
CA TRP A 54 -15.28 -22.45 -3.58
C TRP A 54 -15.32 -23.39 -2.39
N VAL A 55 -14.48 -23.08 -1.39
CA VAL A 55 -14.53 -23.77 -0.11
C VAL A 55 -15.47 -23.00 0.80
N ILE A 56 -16.69 -23.52 0.95
CA ILE A 56 -17.70 -22.93 1.84
C ILE A 56 -17.33 -23.16 3.30
N ASN A 57 -17.58 -22.14 4.13
CA ASN A 57 -17.35 -22.25 5.57
C ASN A 57 -18.10 -23.47 6.14
N ASN A 58 -17.38 -24.29 6.91
CA ASN A 58 -17.90 -25.58 7.40
C ASN A 58 -19.17 -25.43 8.26
N GLU A 59 -19.29 -24.34 9.02
CA GLU A 59 -20.44 -24.09 9.89
C GLU A 59 -21.63 -23.52 9.13
N SER A 60 -21.40 -22.97 7.93
CA SER A 60 -22.43 -22.42 7.05
C SER A 60 -22.87 -23.40 5.95
N LYS A 61 -22.54 -24.69 6.06
CA LYS A 61 -22.91 -25.73 5.09
C LYS A 61 -24.42 -25.93 4.89
N ARG A 62 -25.27 -25.40 5.77
CA ARG A 62 -26.73 -25.38 5.57
C ARG A 62 -27.22 -24.18 4.76
N ASN A 63 -26.41 -23.11 4.69
CA ASN A 63 -26.69 -21.84 4.00
C ASN A 63 -25.65 -21.61 2.88
N GLN A 64 -25.27 -22.66 2.14
CA GLN A 64 -24.25 -22.56 1.07
C GLN A 64 -24.74 -21.75 -0.12
N ASP A 65 -26.05 -21.76 -0.36
CA ASP A 65 -26.72 -21.07 -1.45
C ASP A 65 -26.58 -19.53 -1.32
N ASP A 66 -26.33 -19.08 -0.10
CA ASP A 66 -26.21 -17.67 0.29
C ASP A 66 -24.77 -17.12 0.26
N ALA A 67 -23.79 -17.96 -0.11
CA ALA A 67 -22.39 -17.56 -0.15
C ALA A 67 -22.07 -16.70 -1.36
N PHE A 68 -21.26 -15.65 -1.17
CA PHE A 68 -20.87 -14.74 -2.24
C PHE A 68 -19.50 -14.11 -2.01
N ILE A 69 -18.95 -13.59 -3.11
CA ILE A 69 -17.71 -12.80 -3.14
C ILE A 69 -17.99 -11.55 -3.97
N SER A 70 -17.91 -10.37 -3.34
CA SER A 70 -18.10 -9.08 -4.01
C SER A 70 -16.96 -8.14 -3.68
N PRO A 71 -16.03 -7.84 -4.60
CA PRO A 71 -15.04 -6.80 -4.39
C PRO A 71 -15.62 -5.40 -4.55
N LEU A 72 -15.04 -4.44 -3.83
CA LEU A 72 -15.29 -3.01 -3.98
C LEU A 72 -14.16 -2.39 -4.80
N PHE A 73 -14.47 -1.93 -6.00
CA PHE A 73 -13.54 -1.33 -6.93
C PHE A 73 -13.55 0.19 -6.82
N LEU A 74 -12.35 0.78 -6.84
CA LEU A 74 -12.13 2.22 -7.00
C LEU A 74 -11.36 2.43 -8.30
N ILE A 75 -11.99 3.09 -9.28
CA ILE A 75 -11.47 3.20 -10.64
C ILE A 75 -11.45 4.68 -11.06
N PRO A 76 -10.30 5.26 -11.40
CA PRO A 76 -10.25 6.61 -11.97
C PRO A 76 -11.09 6.67 -13.26
N ILE A 77 -11.93 7.69 -13.39
CA ILE A 77 -12.91 7.78 -14.50
C ILE A 77 -12.20 7.87 -15.86
N ASP A 78 -11.03 8.50 -15.90
CA ASP A 78 -10.21 8.69 -17.10
C ASP A 78 -9.39 7.46 -17.51
N LYS A 79 -9.27 6.44 -16.63
CA LYS A 79 -8.45 5.24 -16.88
C LYS A 79 -9.21 4.04 -17.42
N ILE A 80 -10.55 4.05 -17.33
CA ILE A 80 -11.37 2.94 -17.80
C ILE A 80 -12.20 3.32 -19.03
N HIS A 81 -12.06 2.53 -20.10
CA HIS A 81 -12.84 2.70 -21.32
C HIS A 81 -14.18 1.95 -21.21
N LEU A 82 -15.22 2.69 -20.87
CA LEU A 82 -16.59 2.18 -20.75
C LEU A 82 -17.46 2.64 -21.93
N GLN A 83 -18.35 1.77 -22.42
CA GLN A 83 -19.34 2.17 -23.42
C GLN A 83 -20.44 3.03 -22.77
N LYS A 84 -21.26 3.70 -23.59
CA LYS A 84 -22.31 4.63 -23.11
C LYS A 84 -23.20 4.02 -22.02
N LYS A 85 -23.62 2.77 -22.23
CA LYS A 85 -24.48 2.04 -21.29
C LYS A 85 -23.76 1.68 -19.99
N ASP A 86 -22.54 1.16 -20.06
CA ASP A 86 -21.74 0.86 -18.86
C ASP A 86 -21.40 2.12 -18.07
N LYS A 87 -21.10 3.24 -18.75
CA LYS A 87 -20.85 4.53 -18.09
C LYS A 87 -22.05 4.95 -17.26
N LYS A 88 -23.26 4.72 -17.77
CA LYS A 88 -24.51 4.99 -17.05
C LYS A 88 -24.67 4.08 -15.84
N ILE A 89 -24.46 2.76 -16.00
CA ILE A 89 -24.49 1.79 -14.88
C ILE A 89 -23.46 2.16 -13.82
N ALA A 90 -22.21 2.42 -14.21
CA ALA A 90 -21.13 2.82 -13.31
C ALA A 90 -21.46 4.10 -12.55
N ALA A 91 -21.99 5.13 -13.24
CA ALA A 91 -22.36 6.39 -12.62
C ALA A 91 -23.50 6.21 -11.60
N LEU A 92 -24.54 5.43 -11.91
CA LEU A 92 -25.65 5.17 -11.00
C LEU A 92 -25.19 4.46 -9.72
N ILE A 93 -24.44 3.36 -9.87
CA ILE A 93 -23.89 2.60 -8.74
C ILE A 93 -22.95 3.48 -7.91
N SER A 94 -22.01 4.15 -8.56
CA SER A 94 -21.01 5.00 -7.92
C SER A 94 -21.65 6.15 -7.15
N ASN A 95 -22.58 6.89 -7.76
CA ASN A 95 -23.24 8.02 -7.12
C ASN A 95 -24.04 7.58 -5.89
N TYR A 96 -24.73 6.43 -5.94
CA TYR A 96 -25.41 5.88 -4.78
C TYR A 96 -24.42 5.54 -3.65
N LEU A 97 -23.34 4.80 -3.97
CA LEU A 97 -22.39 4.34 -2.95
C LEU A 97 -21.61 5.49 -2.29
N TRP A 98 -21.26 6.55 -3.04
CA TRP A 98 -20.58 7.73 -2.49
C TRP A 98 -21.44 8.55 -1.52
N ASN A 99 -22.75 8.55 -1.75
CA ASN A 99 -23.73 9.43 -1.08
C ASN A 99 -24.72 8.67 -0.19
N THR A 100 -24.49 7.38 0.07
CA THR A 100 -25.43 6.56 0.84
C THR A 100 -25.62 7.07 2.27
N ASP A 101 -26.87 7.33 2.63
CA ASP A 101 -27.30 7.80 3.95
C ASP A 101 -27.68 6.64 4.89
N VAL A 102 -27.59 5.39 4.42
CA VAL A 102 -27.97 4.18 5.18
C VAL A 102 -27.33 4.17 6.57
N LEU A 103 -28.16 4.06 7.61
CA LEU A 103 -27.72 4.08 8.99
C LEU A 103 -26.77 2.91 9.31
N ALA A 104 -25.68 3.21 10.02
CA ALA A 104 -24.61 2.25 10.33
C ALA A 104 -24.95 1.30 11.49
N HIS A 105 -26.04 0.55 11.37
CA HIS A 105 -26.49 -0.38 12.42
C HIS A 105 -25.76 -1.72 12.44
N THR A 106 -25.05 -2.07 11.36
CA THR A 106 -24.32 -3.33 11.26
C THR A 106 -22.80 -3.09 11.19
N PRO A 107 -21.96 -4.01 11.70
CA PRO A 107 -20.51 -3.91 11.55
C PRO A 107 -20.05 -3.80 10.09
N PHE A 108 -20.79 -4.42 9.17
CA PHE A 108 -20.53 -4.33 7.72
C PHE A 108 -20.64 -2.88 7.22
N ILE A 109 -21.77 -2.22 7.49
CA ILE A 109 -22.02 -0.85 7.01
C ILE A 109 -21.12 0.16 7.69
N LYS A 110 -20.87 -0.01 8.99
CA LYS A 110 -19.93 0.85 9.71
C LYS A 110 -18.55 0.85 9.05
N LYS A 111 -17.97 -0.34 8.81
CA LYS A 111 -16.65 -0.46 8.16
C LYS A 111 -16.64 0.01 6.70
N PHE A 112 -17.73 -0.23 5.97
CA PHE A 112 -17.89 0.32 4.62
C PHE A 112 -17.84 1.85 4.65
N LYS A 113 -18.64 2.50 5.50
CA LYS A 113 -18.67 3.97 5.62
C LYS A 113 -17.32 4.55 6.06
N GLU A 114 -16.66 3.92 7.03
CA GLU A 114 -15.29 4.29 7.45
C GLU A 114 -14.29 4.23 6.27
N SER A 115 -14.44 3.24 5.37
CA SER A 115 -13.61 3.16 4.16
C SER A 115 -13.87 4.30 3.19
N ILE A 116 -15.13 4.65 2.96
CA ILE A 116 -15.51 5.74 2.06
C ILE A 116 -15.07 7.10 2.63
N GLU A 117 -15.23 7.31 3.94
CA GLU A 117 -14.75 8.52 4.62
C GLU A 117 -13.23 8.65 4.54
N GLY A 118 -12.50 7.54 4.73
CA GLY A 118 -11.05 7.50 4.55
C GLY A 118 -10.59 7.94 3.15
N LEU A 119 -11.36 7.63 2.10
CA LEU A 119 -11.07 8.09 0.74
C LEU A 119 -11.40 9.57 0.54
N LYS A 120 -12.51 10.06 1.10
CA LYS A 120 -12.88 11.49 1.03
C LYS A 120 -11.81 12.37 1.66
N ASN A 121 -11.18 11.91 2.74
CA ASN A 121 -10.07 12.60 3.41
C ASN A 121 -8.81 12.71 2.52
N LEU A 122 -8.71 11.92 1.46
CA LEU A 122 -7.66 12.00 0.44
C LEU A 122 -8.10 12.76 -0.82
N SER A 123 -9.20 13.51 -0.73
CA SER A 123 -9.81 14.22 -1.86
C SER A 123 -10.26 13.31 -3.02
N ILE A 124 -10.45 12.01 -2.76
CA ILE A 124 -11.02 11.05 -3.71
C ILE A 124 -12.55 11.09 -3.59
N ASN A 125 -13.24 11.27 -4.71
CA ASN A 125 -14.69 11.48 -4.73
C ASN A 125 -15.35 10.95 -6.02
N SER A 126 -16.66 11.15 -6.14
CA SER A 126 -17.48 10.71 -7.29
C SER A 126 -17.16 11.39 -8.61
N GLU A 127 -16.50 12.55 -8.61
CA GLU A 127 -16.13 13.28 -9.82
C GLU A 127 -14.82 12.76 -10.43
N THR A 128 -13.97 12.16 -9.60
CA THR A 128 -12.65 11.66 -10.00
C THR A 128 -12.65 10.15 -10.19
N HIS A 129 -13.46 9.42 -9.41
CA HIS A 129 -13.42 7.96 -9.35
C HIS A 129 -14.81 7.33 -9.34
N TYR A 130 -14.96 6.24 -10.10
CA TYR A 130 -16.05 5.30 -9.94
C TYR A 130 -15.82 4.42 -8.72
N LEU A 131 -16.86 4.28 -7.90
CA LEU A 131 -16.97 3.34 -6.80
C LEU A 131 -17.95 2.24 -7.19
N ILE A 132 -17.50 0.99 -7.30
CA ILE A 132 -18.33 -0.11 -7.83
C ILE A 132 -18.25 -1.30 -6.87
N PHE A 133 -19.37 -1.66 -6.24
CA PHE A 133 -19.45 -2.80 -5.32
C PHE A 133 -20.26 -3.93 -5.95
N ILE A 134 -19.58 -4.89 -6.59
CA ILE A 134 -20.26 -5.91 -7.40
C ILE A 134 -19.52 -7.24 -7.33
N GLY A 135 -20.28 -8.32 -7.23
CA GLY A 135 -19.77 -9.67 -7.02
C GLY A 135 -20.59 -10.73 -7.72
N VAL A 136 -20.35 -11.96 -7.31
CA VAL A 136 -21.11 -13.14 -7.76
C VAL A 136 -21.51 -14.01 -6.57
N MET A 137 -22.66 -14.66 -6.67
CA MET A 137 -23.09 -15.72 -5.77
C MET A 137 -22.41 -17.05 -6.12
N HIS A 138 -22.10 -17.89 -5.13
CA HIS A 138 -21.40 -19.16 -5.33
C HIS A 138 -22.13 -20.10 -6.30
N LYS A 139 -23.40 -20.38 -6.03
CA LYS A 139 -24.13 -21.49 -6.67
C LYS A 139 -24.75 -21.09 -8.00
N THR A 140 -25.33 -19.89 -8.07
CA THR A 140 -26.02 -19.40 -9.26
C THR A 140 -25.10 -18.64 -10.20
N ASN A 141 -23.94 -18.19 -9.72
CA ASN A 141 -23.05 -17.25 -10.43
C ASN A 141 -23.78 -15.95 -10.84
N GLU A 142 -24.92 -15.66 -10.22
CA GLU A 142 -25.67 -14.42 -10.41
C GLU A 142 -24.92 -13.26 -9.77
N ILE A 143 -25.14 -12.07 -10.33
CA ILE A 143 -24.56 -10.85 -9.80
C ILE A 143 -25.10 -10.55 -8.40
N HIS A 144 -24.17 -10.15 -7.54
CA HIS A 144 -24.50 -9.75 -6.18
C HIS A 144 -23.89 -8.40 -5.81
N ILE A 145 -24.77 -7.47 -5.46
CA ILE A 145 -24.40 -6.17 -4.87
C ILE A 145 -24.66 -6.27 -3.37
N PRO A 146 -23.60 -6.32 -2.54
CA PRO A 146 -23.73 -6.68 -1.13
C PRO A 146 -24.41 -5.57 -0.34
N TYR A 147 -25.43 -5.95 0.44
CA TYR A 147 -26.26 -5.07 1.29
C TYR A 147 -27.11 -4.03 0.53
N PHE A 148 -26.57 -3.41 -0.52
CA PHE A 148 -27.19 -2.31 -1.28
C PHE A 148 -27.99 -2.78 -2.51
N GLY A 149 -28.05 -4.08 -2.78
CA GLY A 149 -28.64 -4.64 -4.00
C GLY A 149 -30.06 -4.15 -4.28
N ASN A 150 -30.97 -4.20 -3.32
CA ASN A 150 -32.36 -3.79 -3.53
C ASN A 150 -32.51 -2.32 -3.94
N ASP A 151 -31.68 -1.43 -3.41
CA ASP A 151 -31.76 0.00 -3.73
C ASP A 151 -31.14 0.28 -5.09
N ILE A 152 -30.01 -0.38 -5.40
CA ILE A 152 -29.38 -0.27 -6.71
C ILE A 152 -30.24 -0.90 -7.81
N ASP A 153 -30.88 -2.04 -7.54
CA ASP A 153 -31.80 -2.69 -8.48
C ASP A 153 -32.96 -1.74 -8.84
N LYS A 154 -33.57 -1.08 -7.85
CA LYS A 154 -34.60 -0.05 -8.10
C LYS A 154 -34.08 1.13 -8.92
N LEU A 155 -32.85 1.58 -8.67
CA LEU A 155 -32.23 2.66 -9.45
C LEU A 155 -32.02 2.26 -10.91
N LEU A 156 -31.62 1.02 -11.16
CA LEU A 156 -31.41 0.48 -12.49
C LEU A 156 -32.73 0.18 -13.21
N ASP A 157 -33.74 -0.33 -12.50
CA ASP A 157 -35.07 -0.63 -13.06
C ASP A 157 -35.83 0.63 -13.50
N ASN A 158 -35.53 1.79 -12.90
CA ASN A 158 -36.08 3.09 -13.33
C ASN A 158 -35.52 3.55 -14.69
N GLU A 159 -34.48 2.88 -15.21
CA GLU A 159 -33.85 3.22 -16.47
C GLU A 159 -34.33 2.29 -17.59
N ILE A 160 -35.10 2.85 -18.53
CA ILE A 160 -35.76 2.11 -19.63
C ILE A 160 -34.77 1.29 -20.47
N ASP A 161 -33.52 1.75 -20.57
CA ASP A 161 -32.50 1.13 -21.41
C ASP A 161 -31.66 0.07 -20.69
N ILE A 162 -31.82 -0.17 -19.38
CA ILE A 162 -30.98 -1.07 -18.57
C ILE A 162 -31.74 -2.34 -18.19
N SER A 163 -31.12 -3.50 -18.40
CA SER A 163 -31.64 -4.83 -18.05
C SER A 163 -30.63 -5.60 -17.17
N LYS A 164 -31.07 -6.69 -16.54
CA LYS A 164 -30.18 -7.56 -15.74
C LYS A 164 -28.99 -8.12 -16.53
N ASN A 165 -29.16 -8.45 -17.81
CA ASN A 165 -28.06 -8.92 -18.66
C ASN A 165 -26.95 -7.87 -18.84
N ASP A 166 -27.27 -6.59 -18.67
CA ASP A 166 -26.29 -5.51 -18.81
C ASP A 166 -25.38 -5.41 -17.59
N LEU A 167 -25.86 -5.79 -16.41
CA LEU A 167 -25.01 -5.95 -15.23
C LEU A 167 -23.98 -7.08 -15.45
N ASP A 168 -24.37 -8.18 -16.10
CA ASP A 168 -23.45 -9.29 -16.43
C ASP A 168 -22.36 -8.86 -17.40
N GLU A 169 -22.72 -8.10 -18.43
CA GLU A 169 -21.74 -7.51 -19.34
C GLU A 169 -20.86 -6.47 -18.65
N PHE A 170 -21.45 -5.64 -17.80
CA PHE A 170 -20.73 -4.63 -17.03
C PHE A 170 -19.68 -5.29 -16.12
N LEU A 171 -20.06 -6.32 -15.37
CA LEU A 171 -19.13 -7.08 -14.52
C LEU A 171 -17.99 -7.69 -15.32
N LYS A 172 -18.27 -8.24 -16.51
CA LYS A 172 -17.22 -8.77 -17.41
C LYS A 172 -16.25 -7.67 -17.84
N ARG A 173 -16.74 -6.48 -18.17
CA ARG A 173 -15.91 -5.32 -18.54
C ARG A 173 -15.05 -4.86 -17.36
N ILE A 174 -15.63 -4.77 -16.16
CA ILE A 174 -14.87 -4.50 -14.93
C ILE A 174 -13.79 -5.56 -14.72
N LYS A 175 -14.12 -6.85 -14.73
CA LYS A 175 -13.12 -7.94 -14.60
C LYS A 175 -12.02 -7.85 -15.67
N SER A 176 -12.37 -7.47 -16.91
CA SER A 176 -11.41 -7.34 -18.01
C SER A 176 -10.43 -6.19 -17.86
N TYR A 177 -10.77 -5.16 -17.08
CA TYR A 177 -9.86 -4.06 -16.74
C TYR A 177 -8.79 -4.48 -15.72
N TYR A 178 -9.00 -5.56 -14.97
CA TYR A 178 -8.04 -6.03 -13.97
C TYR A 178 -7.25 -7.26 -14.43
N ARG A 179 -6.00 -7.37 -13.99
CA ARG A 179 -5.17 -8.56 -14.05
C ARG A 179 -4.78 -8.95 -12.63
N TYR A 180 -5.55 -9.84 -12.05
CA TYR A 180 -5.28 -10.36 -10.70
C TYR A 180 -4.25 -11.49 -10.77
N ILE A 181 -3.23 -11.43 -9.94
CA ILE A 181 -2.14 -12.40 -9.89
C ILE A 181 -1.96 -12.77 -8.44
N TYR A 182 -2.19 -14.03 -8.11
CA TYR A 182 -2.04 -14.55 -6.75
C TYR A 182 -0.84 -15.50 -6.67
N LEU A 183 0.16 -15.15 -5.87
CA LEU A 183 1.32 -15.99 -5.55
C LEU A 183 1.10 -16.66 -4.18
N PRO A 184 0.76 -17.96 -4.12
CA PRO A 184 0.54 -18.71 -2.89
C PRO A 184 1.83 -18.93 -2.10
N ALA A 185 1.69 -19.24 -0.81
CA ALA A 185 2.83 -19.39 0.08
C ALA A 185 3.69 -20.62 -0.29
N GLU A 186 3.00 -21.69 -0.69
CA GLU A 186 3.55 -22.94 -1.18
C GLU A 186 2.90 -23.27 -2.53
N ALA A 187 3.69 -23.74 -3.48
CA ALA A 187 3.22 -24.34 -4.72
C ALA A 187 4.08 -25.57 -5.02
N ASP A 188 3.44 -26.66 -5.44
CA ASP A 188 4.20 -27.80 -5.92
C ASP A 188 4.90 -27.47 -7.25
N SER A 189 5.89 -28.27 -7.65
CA SER A 189 6.70 -27.99 -8.85
C SER A 189 5.90 -27.92 -10.17
N LEU A 190 4.79 -28.65 -10.25
CA LEU A 190 3.96 -28.76 -11.45
C LEU A 190 3.02 -27.55 -11.55
N ASP A 191 2.38 -27.20 -10.44
CA ASP A 191 1.57 -26.00 -10.30
C ASP A 191 2.41 -24.75 -10.51
N PHE A 192 3.65 -24.74 -10.03
CA PHE A 192 4.57 -23.64 -10.23
C PHE A 192 4.86 -23.33 -11.71
N THR A 193 5.14 -24.36 -12.53
CA THR A 193 5.42 -24.17 -13.97
C THR A 193 4.18 -23.65 -14.71
N ARG A 194 3.00 -24.12 -14.33
CA ARG A 194 1.71 -23.65 -14.88
C ARG A 194 1.45 -22.20 -14.49
N MET A 195 1.72 -21.84 -13.24
CA MET A 195 1.60 -20.49 -12.71
C MET A 195 2.54 -19.52 -13.42
N GLU A 196 3.80 -19.90 -13.64
CA GLU A 196 4.77 -19.11 -14.41
C GLU A 196 4.20 -18.76 -15.80
N SER A 197 3.77 -19.78 -16.55
CA SER A 197 3.19 -19.60 -17.89
C SER A 197 1.96 -18.68 -17.85
N PHE A 198 1.09 -18.87 -16.85
CA PHE A 198 -0.11 -18.07 -16.66
C PHE A 198 0.22 -16.60 -16.35
N TYR A 199 1.15 -16.31 -15.44
CA TYR A 199 1.51 -14.93 -15.07
C TYR A 199 2.22 -14.20 -16.20
N VAL A 200 3.12 -14.88 -16.89
CA VAL A 200 3.76 -14.36 -18.10
C VAL A 200 2.68 -13.96 -19.11
N GLN A 201 1.68 -14.80 -19.35
CA GLN A 201 0.56 -14.45 -20.23
C GLN A 201 -0.25 -13.22 -19.75
N LYS A 202 -0.41 -13.04 -18.44
CA LYS A 202 -1.21 -11.94 -17.87
C LYS A 202 -0.48 -10.60 -17.81
N LEU A 203 0.84 -10.63 -17.65
CA LEU A 203 1.68 -9.43 -17.48
C LEU A 203 2.34 -8.96 -18.77
N LEU A 204 2.40 -9.81 -19.81
CA LEU A 204 2.96 -9.41 -21.09
C LEU A 204 2.01 -8.49 -21.86
N ASP A 205 2.58 -7.40 -22.35
CA ASP A 205 1.86 -6.32 -23.02
C ASP A 205 1.34 -6.69 -24.41
N GLU A 206 0.38 -5.91 -24.89
CA GLU A 206 -0.21 -6.05 -26.23
C GLU A 206 0.85 -6.01 -27.34
N ASP A 207 1.99 -5.37 -27.12
CA ASP A 207 3.11 -5.32 -28.08
C ASP A 207 3.59 -6.70 -28.52
N ILE A 208 3.57 -7.71 -27.65
CA ILE A 208 3.98 -9.07 -28.05
C ILE A 208 2.88 -9.73 -28.86
N LYS A 209 1.62 -9.56 -28.45
CA LYS A 209 0.48 -10.06 -29.24
C LYS A 209 0.45 -9.42 -30.62
N LYS A 210 0.74 -8.12 -30.69
CA LYS A 210 0.85 -7.35 -31.92
C LYS A 210 2.02 -7.82 -32.78
N LYS A 211 3.20 -8.08 -32.21
CA LYS A 211 4.33 -8.68 -32.96
C LYS A 211 3.97 -10.04 -33.57
N ILE A 212 3.25 -10.89 -32.83
CA ILE A 212 2.75 -12.18 -33.35
C ILE A 212 1.72 -11.91 -34.46
N GLN A 213 0.79 -10.98 -34.24
CA GLN A 213 -0.23 -10.59 -35.20
C GLN A 213 0.37 -10.06 -36.50
N ASP A 214 1.34 -9.16 -36.42
CA ASP A 214 2.04 -8.57 -37.56
C ASP A 214 2.85 -9.63 -38.35
N SER A 215 3.16 -10.76 -37.71
CA SER A 215 3.82 -11.91 -38.33
C SER A 215 2.85 -12.89 -39.01
N ILE A 216 1.53 -12.73 -38.82
CA ILE A 216 0.50 -13.61 -39.39
C ILE A 216 -0.37 -12.81 -40.37
N SER A 217 -0.32 -13.13 -41.66
CA SER A 217 -1.18 -12.47 -42.65
C SER A 217 -2.64 -12.93 -42.53
N LYS A 218 -3.58 -12.06 -42.89
CA LYS A 218 -5.01 -12.39 -42.90
C LYS A 218 -5.31 -13.50 -43.91
N GLU A 219 -4.58 -13.52 -45.03
CA GLU A 219 -4.67 -14.51 -46.08
C GLU A 219 -4.33 -15.90 -45.56
N SER A 220 -3.28 -16.04 -44.73
CA SER A 220 -2.90 -17.32 -44.14
C SER A 220 -3.99 -17.90 -43.23
N ILE A 221 -4.71 -17.07 -42.46
CA ILE A 221 -5.80 -17.55 -41.59
C ILE A 221 -6.98 -18.05 -42.42
N LYS A 222 -7.31 -17.32 -43.50
CA LYS A 222 -8.36 -17.75 -44.43
C LYS A 222 -8.02 -19.10 -45.04
N GLU A 223 -6.79 -19.26 -45.54
CA GLU A 223 -6.33 -20.51 -46.11
C GLU A 223 -6.35 -21.68 -45.11
N ILE A 224 -5.94 -21.44 -43.86
CA ILE A 224 -6.02 -22.44 -42.78
C ILE A 224 -7.47 -22.86 -42.54
N ASN A 225 -8.39 -21.90 -42.42
CA ASN A 225 -9.81 -22.20 -42.19
C ASN A 225 -10.43 -22.96 -43.37
N ASP A 226 -10.10 -22.58 -44.60
CA ASP A 226 -10.62 -23.24 -45.80
C ASP A 226 -10.14 -24.70 -45.88
N LYS A 227 -8.85 -24.96 -45.61
CA LYS A 227 -8.30 -26.33 -45.57
C LYS A 227 -8.87 -27.17 -44.43
N LEU A 228 -9.00 -26.61 -43.23
CA LEU A 228 -9.58 -27.33 -42.09
C LEU A 228 -11.05 -27.65 -42.32
N LYS A 229 -11.81 -26.72 -42.94
CA LYS A 229 -13.20 -26.95 -43.29
C LYS A 229 -13.35 -28.05 -44.32
N ALA A 230 -12.55 -28.04 -45.39
CA ALA A 230 -12.55 -29.09 -46.40
C ALA A 230 -12.29 -30.48 -45.78
N PHE A 231 -11.33 -30.56 -44.84
CA PHE A 231 -11.03 -31.79 -44.12
C PHE A 231 -12.20 -32.26 -43.23
N ILE A 232 -12.88 -31.35 -42.52
CA ILE A 232 -14.06 -31.68 -41.72
C ILE A 232 -15.24 -32.10 -42.60
N ASP A 233 -15.42 -31.47 -43.76
CA ASP A 233 -16.47 -31.82 -44.72
C ASP A 233 -16.24 -33.23 -45.29
N GLU A 234 -14.99 -33.61 -45.56
CA GLU A 234 -14.60 -34.96 -45.96
C GLU A 234 -14.90 -36.02 -44.87
N ILE A 235 -14.56 -35.72 -43.61
CA ILE A 235 -14.92 -36.58 -42.48
C ILE A 235 -16.45 -36.68 -42.35
N ASN A 236 -17.17 -35.56 -42.44
CA ASN A 236 -18.64 -35.56 -42.33
C ASN A 236 -19.32 -36.35 -43.44
N ALA A 237 -18.76 -36.36 -44.65
CA ALA A 237 -19.26 -37.18 -45.75
C ALA A 237 -19.09 -38.69 -45.52
N SER A 238 -18.10 -39.10 -44.71
CA SER A 238 -17.84 -40.51 -44.38
C SER A 238 -18.53 -41.01 -43.11
N LEU A 239 -19.14 -40.12 -42.33
CA LEU A 239 -19.86 -40.48 -41.11
C LEU A 239 -21.36 -40.64 -41.39
N GLU A 240 -21.90 -41.86 -41.24
CA GLU A 240 -23.33 -42.12 -41.50
C GLU A 240 -24.29 -41.55 -40.44
N LYS A 241 -23.88 -41.58 -39.16
CA LYS A 241 -24.74 -41.22 -38.00
C LYS A 241 -24.24 -40.03 -37.20
N TYR A 242 -23.03 -39.54 -37.46
CA TYR A 242 -22.38 -38.51 -36.66
C TYR A 242 -21.93 -37.35 -37.55
N THR A 243 -21.85 -36.15 -36.99
CA THR A 243 -21.33 -34.98 -37.69
C THR A 243 -20.52 -34.12 -36.75
N TYR A 244 -19.36 -33.67 -37.22
CA TYR A 244 -18.58 -32.62 -36.59
C TYR A 244 -19.19 -31.27 -36.92
N LYS A 245 -19.61 -30.54 -35.88
CA LYS A 245 -20.09 -29.15 -35.93
C LYS A 245 -19.39 -28.31 -34.87
N GLY A 246 -19.20 -27.02 -35.15
CA GLY A 246 -18.64 -26.08 -34.17
C GLY A 246 -19.55 -25.94 -32.94
N LYS A 247 -18.95 -25.87 -31.75
CA LYS A 247 -19.69 -25.67 -30.50
C LYS A 247 -20.30 -24.27 -30.38
N LYS A 248 -19.56 -23.25 -30.82
CA LYS A 248 -19.93 -21.82 -30.79
C LYS A 248 -19.38 -21.02 -31.99
N LYS A 249 -18.39 -21.56 -32.68
CA LYS A 249 -17.71 -20.97 -33.85
C LYS A 249 -17.21 -22.08 -34.75
N ASP A 250 -17.25 -21.84 -36.06
CA ASP A 250 -16.82 -22.80 -37.09
C ASP A 250 -15.45 -22.46 -37.70
N GLN A 251 -14.92 -21.27 -37.43
CA GLN A 251 -13.63 -20.81 -37.96
C GLN A 251 -12.74 -20.27 -36.84
N LEU A 252 -11.42 -20.43 -37.03
CA LEU A 252 -10.40 -19.82 -36.20
C LEU A 252 -10.29 -18.32 -36.51
N THR A 253 -10.16 -17.51 -35.47
CA THR A 253 -9.86 -16.08 -35.58
C THR A 253 -8.36 -15.82 -35.42
N ILE A 254 -7.90 -14.62 -35.80
CA ILE A 254 -6.49 -14.21 -35.58
C ILE A 254 -6.12 -14.26 -34.09
N ASN A 255 -7.04 -13.86 -33.21
CA ASN A 255 -6.83 -13.90 -31.77
C ASN A 255 -6.68 -15.34 -31.26
N ASP A 256 -7.45 -16.29 -31.81
CA ASP A 256 -7.32 -17.71 -31.46
C ASP A 256 -5.93 -18.26 -31.81
N LEU A 257 -5.40 -17.86 -32.97
CA LEU A 257 -4.08 -18.30 -33.41
C LEU A 257 -2.98 -17.65 -32.56
N ILE A 258 -3.09 -16.35 -32.28
CA ILE A 258 -2.16 -15.63 -31.42
C ILE A 258 -2.10 -16.28 -30.04
N ASP A 259 -3.24 -16.52 -29.39
CA ASP A 259 -3.29 -17.12 -28.06
C ASP A 259 -2.73 -18.56 -28.06
N ARG A 260 -2.96 -19.35 -29.13
CA ARG A 260 -2.38 -20.70 -29.28
C ARG A 260 -0.88 -20.70 -29.51
N VAL A 261 -0.37 -19.84 -30.42
CA VAL A 261 1.06 -19.69 -30.69
C VAL A 261 1.79 -19.22 -29.43
N PHE A 262 1.20 -18.26 -28.73
CA PHE A 262 1.72 -17.74 -27.48
C PHE A 262 1.83 -18.84 -26.43
N ALA A 263 0.74 -19.59 -26.19
CA ALA A 263 0.74 -20.70 -25.23
C ALA A 263 1.77 -21.78 -25.59
N ALA A 264 1.94 -22.09 -26.87
CA ALA A 264 2.94 -23.05 -27.33
C ALA A 264 4.38 -22.54 -27.13
N TYR A 265 4.66 -21.27 -27.47
CA TYR A 265 5.99 -20.69 -27.37
C TYR A 265 6.48 -20.61 -25.92
N PHE A 266 5.63 -20.12 -25.00
CA PHE A 266 5.99 -20.02 -23.59
C PHE A 266 5.89 -21.37 -22.86
N GLY A 267 5.02 -22.28 -23.30
CA GLY A 267 4.88 -23.60 -22.68
C GLY A 267 6.11 -24.51 -22.81
N ILE A 268 7.05 -24.20 -23.72
CA ILE A 268 8.33 -24.91 -23.87
C ILE A 268 9.51 -24.18 -23.22
N LYS A 269 9.29 -23.02 -22.59
CA LYS A 269 10.32 -22.27 -21.88
C LYS A 269 10.23 -22.57 -20.40
N VAL A 270 11.39 -22.62 -19.74
CA VAL A 270 11.50 -22.82 -18.31
C VAL A 270 12.43 -21.75 -17.77
N LEU A 271 12.09 -21.16 -16.62
CA LEU A 271 12.95 -20.18 -15.96
C LEU A 271 14.16 -20.86 -15.30
N HIS A 272 15.34 -20.28 -15.49
CA HIS A 272 16.60 -20.74 -14.91
C HIS A 272 17.22 -19.63 -14.04
N LYS A 273 17.75 -20.01 -12.88
CA LYS A 273 18.60 -19.14 -12.05
C LYS A 273 20.01 -19.19 -12.60
N LYS A 274 20.57 -18.03 -12.95
CA LYS A 274 21.97 -17.89 -13.36
C LYS A 274 22.87 -17.93 -12.13
N GLY A 275 23.85 -18.85 -12.12
CA GLY A 275 24.90 -18.94 -11.11
C GLY A 275 26.29 -18.71 -11.71
N VAL A 276 27.32 -18.79 -10.87
CA VAL A 276 28.72 -18.73 -11.32
C VAL A 276 29.07 -20.06 -12.02
N GLY A 277 29.00 -20.07 -13.35
CA GLY A 277 29.39 -21.23 -14.17
C GLY A 277 28.34 -22.33 -14.33
N SER A 278 27.15 -22.21 -13.71
CA SER A 278 26.04 -23.17 -13.88
C SER A 278 24.68 -22.47 -13.86
N GLU A 279 23.71 -23.05 -14.58
CA GLU A 279 22.30 -22.65 -14.53
C GLU A 279 21.49 -23.69 -13.76
N THR A 280 20.63 -23.24 -12.85
CA THR A 280 19.74 -24.11 -12.08
C THR A 280 18.30 -23.92 -12.53
N ILE A 281 17.60 -25.00 -12.86
CA ILE A 281 16.20 -24.93 -13.26
C ILE A 281 15.35 -24.53 -12.04
N ILE A 282 14.37 -23.66 -12.23
CA ILE A 282 13.53 -23.15 -11.13
C ILE A 282 12.86 -24.24 -10.28
N LYS A 283 12.51 -25.38 -10.89
CA LYS A 283 11.91 -26.53 -10.20
C LYS A 283 12.82 -27.12 -9.10
N ASP A 284 14.14 -26.98 -9.27
CA ASP A 284 15.16 -27.52 -8.37
C ASP A 284 15.58 -26.52 -7.29
N LEU A 285 15.02 -25.31 -7.31
CA LEU A 285 15.24 -24.29 -6.28
C LEU A 285 14.41 -24.56 -5.01
N SER A 286 14.87 -23.99 -3.90
CA SER A 286 14.10 -23.96 -2.65
C SER A 286 12.77 -23.21 -2.81
N SER A 287 11.83 -23.42 -1.89
CA SER A 287 10.53 -22.71 -1.87
C SER A 287 10.70 -21.18 -1.84
N GLY A 288 11.62 -20.67 -1.02
CA GLY A 288 11.93 -19.24 -0.93
C GLY A 288 12.48 -18.68 -2.24
N GLU A 289 13.42 -19.37 -2.87
CA GLU A 289 14.02 -18.96 -4.15
C GLU A 289 13.02 -19.00 -5.32
N LYS A 290 12.12 -19.99 -5.34
CA LYS A 290 11.00 -20.07 -6.28
C LYS A 290 10.10 -18.83 -6.17
N LYS A 291 9.73 -18.45 -4.94
CA LYS A 291 8.91 -17.26 -4.69
C LYS A 291 9.63 -15.97 -5.10
N GLN A 292 10.90 -15.85 -4.74
CA GLN A 292 11.74 -14.73 -5.16
C GLN A 292 11.79 -14.62 -6.69
N ALA A 293 11.94 -15.74 -7.40
CA ALA A 293 11.98 -15.75 -8.86
C ALA A 293 10.66 -15.27 -9.50
N LEU A 294 9.48 -15.62 -8.94
CA LEU A 294 8.19 -15.12 -9.44
C LEU A 294 8.01 -13.61 -9.19
N ILE A 295 8.47 -13.12 -8.03
CA ILE A 295 8.46 -11.68 -7.73
C ILE A 295 9.40 -10.95 -8.69
N ASP A 296 10.61 -11.48 -8.92
CA ASP A 296 11.58 -10.90 -9.83
C ASP A 296 11.09 -10.89 -11.28
N LEU A 297 10.44 -11.97 -11.71
CA LEU A 297 9.78 -12.05 -13.01
C LEU A 297 8.65 -11.01 -13.12
N SER A 298 7.79 -10.92 -12.10
CA SER A 298 6.70 -9.95 -12.08
C SER A 298 7.21 -8.52 -12.13
N TYR A 299 8.24 -8.20 -11.34
CA TYR A 299 8.91 -6.90 -11.33
C TYR A 299 9.49 -6.57 -12.71
N ALA A 300 10.22 -7.51 -13.32
CA ALA A 300 10.82 -7.35 -14.64
C ALA A 300 9.78 -7.19 -15.75
N LEU A 301 8.66 -7.91 -15.67
CA LEU A 301 7.57 -7.78 -16.66
C LEU A 301 6.82 -6.46 -16.51
N LEU A 302 6.56 -6.03 -15.27
CA LEU A 302 5.89 -4.77 -14.98
C LEU A 302 6.71 -3.56 -15.42
N SER A 303 8.03 -3.58 -15.22
CA SER A 303 8.94 -2.49 -15.57
C SER A 303 9.17 -2.28 -17.07
N ARG A 304 8.70 -3.20 -17.94
CA ARG A 304 8.89 -3.11 -19.39
C ARG A 304 8.07 -2.03 -20.08
N SER A 305 6.84 -1.82 -19.62
CA SER A 305 5.94 -0.80 -20.17
C SER A 305 5.47 0.12 -19.06
N GLN A 306 5.65 1.43 -19.27
CA GLN A 306 5.22 2.46 -18.33
C GLN A 306 3.71 2.72 -18.39
N GLN A 307 3.02 2.33 -19.47
CA GLN A 307 1.59 2.57 -19.64
C GLN A 307 0.89 1.27 -20.06
N ARG A 308 -0.28 1.01 -19.48
CA ARG A 308 -1.10 -0.19 -19.72
C ARG A 308 -2.57 0.19 -19.73
N ASP A 309 -3.36 -0.55 -20.49
CA ASP A 309 -4.83 -0.36 -20.55
C ASP A 309 -5.58 -1.16 -19.48
N TYR A 310 -4.84 -1.74 -18.53
CA TYR A 310 -5.37 -2.57 -17.45
C TYR A 310 -4.64 -2.33 -16.13
N GLN A 311 -5.37 -2.52 -15.04
CA GLN A 311 -4.87 -2.47 -13.68
C GLN A 311 -4.33 -3.83 -13.24
N VAL A 312 -3.07 -3.89 -12.81
CA VAL A 312 -2.52 -5.10 -12.18
C VAL A 312 -2.83 -5.11 -10.68
N VAL A 313 -3.19 -6.29 -10.15
CA VAL A 313 -3.31 -6.56 -8.71
C VAL A 313 -2.48 -7.80 -8.40
N LEU A 314 -1.36 -7.61 -7.72
CA LEU A 314 -0.42 -8.65 -7.33
C LEU A 314 -0.62 -8.99 -5.85
N ALA A 315 -1.22 -10.14 -5.56
CA ALA A 315 -1.38 -10.68 -4.23
C ALA A 315 -0.27 -11.70 -3.92
N ILE A 316 0.46 -11.54 -2.82
CA ILE A 316 1.62 -12.35 -2.44
C ILE A 316 1.44 -12.89 -1.03
N ASP A 317 1.42 -14.21 -0.91
CA ASP A 317 1.24 -14.94 0.34
C ASP A 317 2.61 -15.26 0.96
N GLU A 318 2.83 -14.75 2.17
CA GLU A 318 4.06 -14.90 2.95
C GLU A 318 5.36 -14.69 2.14
N PRO A 319 5.62 -13.46 1.62
CA PRO A 319 6.83 -13.19 0.84
C PRO A 319 8.11 -13.60 1.58
N ASP A 320 8.15 -13.44 2.91
CA ASP A 320 9.25 -13.79 3.82
C ASP A 320 9.48 -15.30 4.04
N ALA A 321 8.55 -16.16 3.65
CA ALA A 321 8.63 -17.58 3.99
C ALA A 321 9.89 -18.26 3.44
N SER A 322 10.55 -19.06 4.28
CA SER A 322 11.76 -19.82 3.95
C SER A 322 12.96 -18.97 3.49
N MET A 323 13.01 -17.68 3.86
CA MET A 323 14.11 -16.77 3.49
C MET A 323 14.90 -16.29 4.72
N HIS A 324 16.19 -16.01 4.52
CA HIS A 324 17.02 -15.36 5.54
C HIS A 324 16.72 -13.86 5.59
N VAL A 325 16.85 -13.21 6.76
CA VAL A 325 16.44 -11.81 7.00
C VAL A 325 16.99 -10.82 5.96
N ALA A 326 18.23 -10.98 5.53
CA ALA A 326 18.83 -10.13 4.49
C ALA A 326 18.12 -10.26 3.14
N ALA A 327 17.74 -11.48 2.75
CA ALA A 327 17.00 -11.74 1.52
C ALA A 327 15.55 -11.23 1.63
N CYS A 328 14.93 -11.34 2.81
CA CYS A 328 13.62 -10.72 3.07
C CYS A 328 13.69 -9.21 2.81
N HIS A 329 14.72 -8.53 3.33
CA HIS A 329 14.86 -7.10 3.13
C HIS A 329 14.86 -6.70 1.63
N ASP A 330 15.65 -7.39 0.82
CA ASP A 330 15.73 -7.14 -0.63
C ASP A 330 14.41 -7.38 -1.35
N GLN A 331 13.74 -8.45 -0.98
CA GLN A 331 12.47 -8.80 -1.58
C GLN A 331 11.39 -7.78 -1.25
N PHE A 332 11.29 -7.34 0.01
CA PHE A 332 10.31 -6.34 0.42
C PHE A 332 10.60 -4.96 -0.17
N GLU A 333 11.87 -4.60 -0.39
CA GLU A 333 12.20 -3.38 -1.15
C GLU A 333 11.70 -3.47 -2.60
N LYS A 334 11.93 -4.59 -3.28
CA LYS A 334 11.40 -4.81 -4.63
C LYS A 334 9.88 -4.71 -4.64
N ILE A 335 9.21 -5.40 -3.72
CA ILE A 335 7.75 -5.37 -3.58
C ILE A 335 7.24 -3.94 -3.35
N ALA A 336 7.90 -3.15 -2.50
CA ALA A 336 7.53 -1.76 -2.21
C ALA A 336 7.61 -0.84 -3.44
N ASN A 337 8.49 -1.16 -4.39
CA ASN A 337 8.70 -0.38 -5.60
C ASN A 337 7.73 -0.75 -6.74
N ILE A 338 7.07 -1.92 -6.68
CA ILE A 338 6.14 -2.39 -7.73
C ILE A 338 5.05 -1.36 -8.08
N PRO A 339 4.40 -0.68 -7.10
CA PRO A 339 3.39 0.33 -7.40
C PRO A 339 3.88 1.50 -8.25
N MET A 340 5.20 1.74 -8.34
CA MET A 340 5.79 2.86 -9.06
C MET A 340 6.28 2.49 -10.47
N LEU A 341 6.11 1.23 -10.91
CA LEU A 341 6.72 0.73 -12.14
C LEU A 341 5.99 1.13 -13.43
N CYS A 342 4.67 1.31 -13.36
CA CYS A 342 3.84 1.64 -14.52
C CYS A 342 2.53 2.29 -14.10
N GLU A 343 1.82 2.85 -15.07
CA GLU A 343 0.47 3.37 -14.93
C GLU A 343 -0.53 2.51 -15.73
N PRO A 344 -1.73 2.21 -15.19
CA PRO A 344 -2.17 2.43 -13.81
C PRO A 344 -1.26 1.75 -12.76
N ALA A 345 -0.94 2.49 -11.69
CA ALA A 345 -0.09 2.03 -10.59
C ALA A 345 -0.47 0.62 -10.10
N PRO A 346 0.39 -0.42 -10.24
CA PRO A 346 0.07 -1.77 -9.80
C PRO A 346 -0.32 -1.81 -8.31
N GLN A 347 -1.39 -2.52 -8.01
CA GLN A 347 -1.78 -2.75 -6.62
C GLN A 347 -1.07 -4.00 -6.10
N VAL A 348 -0.45 -3.90 -4.93
CA VAL A 348 0.25 -4.97 -4.25
C VAL A 348 -0.47 -5.30 -2.95
N LEU A 349 -0.88 -6.55 -2.80
CA LEU A 349 -1.45 -7.09 -1.57
C LEU A 349 -0.47 -8.13 -1.03
N ILE A 350 -0.05 -8.01 0.22
CA ILE A 350 0.75 -9.05 0.86
C ILE A 350 0.09 -9.54 2.13
N ASN A 351 0.40 -10.77 2.54
CA ASN A 351 0.20 -11.16 3.92
C ASN A 351 1.51 -11.67 4.50
N THR A 352 1.71 -11.52 5.80
CA THR A 352 2.94 -11.97 6.45
C THR A 352 2.77 -12.02 7.97
N HIS A 353 3.66 -12.76 8.61
CA HIS A 353 3.86 -12.79 10.06
C HIS A 353 5.07 -12.00 10.53
N TRP A 354 5.92 -11.59 9.59
CA TRP A 354 7.15 -10.89 9.86
C TRP A 354 6.90 -9.40 9.82
N TYR A 355 7.20 -8.70 10.91
CA TYR A 355 6.99 -7.25 11.01
C TYR A 355 8.23 -6.45 10.56
N GLY A 356 9.30 -7.13 10.15
CA GLY A 356 10.57 -6.48 9.79
C GLY A 356 10.53 -5.72 8.46
N PHE A 357 9.47 -5.86 7.67
CA PHE A 357 9.27 -5.07 6.44
C PHE A 357 8.75 -3.66 6.70
N LEU A 358 8.12 -3.41 7.85
CA LEU A 358 7.53 -2.12 8.20
C LEU A 358 8.50 -0.94 8.01
N PRO A 359 9.77 -1.02 8.44
CA PRO A 359 10.73 0.06 8.20
C PRO A 359 11.20 0.18 6.74
N ILE A 360 10.98 -0.85 5.91
CA ILE A 360 11.42 -0.90 4.50
C ILE A 360 10.43 -0.20 3.59
N ILE A 361 9.14 -0.41 3.83
CA ILE A 361 8.06 0.13 3.00
C ILE A 361 7.71 1.54 3.48
N ARG A 362 7.56 2.51 2.55
CA ARG A 362 7.43 3.93 2.90
C ARG A 362 5.99 4.36 3.16
N SER A 363 5.06 3.84 2.38
CA SER A 363 3.64 4.15 2.42
C SER A 363 2.82 2.91 2.09
N GLY A 364 1.58 2.87 2.59
CA GLY A 364 0.75 1.67 2.47
C GLY A 364 -0.31 1.57 3.55
N ASN A 365 -1.27 0.67 3.34
CA ASN A 365 -2.24 0.29 4.35
C ASN A 365 -1.82 -1.02 5.00
N ILE A 366 -2.06 -1.14 6.30
CA ILE A 366 -1.86 -2.40 7.00
C ILE A 366 -3.13 -2.74 7.74
N HIS A 367 -3.48 -4.02 7.68
CA HIS A 367 -4.63 -4.60 8.33
C HIS A 367 -4.17 -5.72 9.25
N SER A 368 -4.21 -5.48 10.55
CA SER A 368 -3.98 -6.53 11.56
C SER A 368 -5.28 -7.28 11.83
N LEU A 369 -5.26 -8.59 11.66
CA LEU A 369 -6.39 -9.48 11.84
C LEU A 369 -6.31 -10.19 13.19
N SER A 370 -7.43 -10.28 13.86
CA SER A 370 -7.58 -11.06 15.09
C SER A 370 -8.94 -11.76 15.14
N ASN A 371 -8.94 -12.99 15.66
CA ASN A 371 -10.18 -13.70 15.95
C ASN A 371 -10.77 -13.22 17.28
N THR A 372 -12.04 -12.86 17.25
CA THR A 372 -12.82 -12.50 18.44
C THR A 372 -14.08 -13.35 18.52
N ALA A 373 -14.79 -13.30 19.65
CA ALA A 373 -16.06 -14.01 19.82
C ALA A 373 -17.12 -13.58 18.78
N SER A 374 -17.05 -12.33 18.29
CA SER A 374 -17.95 -11.75 17.30
C SER A 374 -17.52 -11.99 15.84
N GLY A 375 -16.38 -12.63 15.59
CA GLY A 375 -15.84 -12.88 14.26
C GLY A 375 -14.44 -12.31 14.06
N ILE A 376 -14.04 -12.14 12.79
CA ILE A 376 -12.72 -11.62 12.43
C ILE A 376 -12.74 -10.09 12.49
N GLU A 377 -11.91 -9.52 13.35
CA GLU A 377 -11.73 -8.08 13.44
C GLU A 377 -10.50 -7.62 12.65
N PHE A 378 -10.60 -6.42 12.10
CA PHE A 378 -9.56 -5.78 11.29
C PHE A 378 -9.19 -4.47 11.94
N TYR A 379 -7.96 -4.37 12.41
CA TYR A 379 -7.38 -3.13 12.90
C TYR A 379 -6.49 -2.54 11.80
N SER A 380 -6.95 -1.42 11.20
CA SER A 380 -6.32 -0.84 10.02
C SER A 380 -5.57 0.45 10.34
N PHE A 381 -4.40 0.64 9.75
CA PHE A 381 -3.60 1.85 9.93
C PHE A 381 -2.72 2.13 8.71
N ASN A 382 -2.30 3.39 8.57
CA ASN A 382 -1.35 3.80 7.56
C ASN A 382 0.06 3.43 8.05
N LEU A 383 0.87 2.90 7.13
CA LEU A 383 2.25 2.54 7.38
C LEU A 383 3.13 3.73 7.77
N GLU A 384 2.85 4.93 7.22
CA GLU A 384 3.67 6.13 7.44
C GLU A 384 3.81 6.53 8.90
N ASN A 385 2.78 6.26 9.71
CA ASN A 385 2.73 6.51 11.15
C ASN A 385 2.33 5.27 11.96
N PHE A 386 2.65 4.08 11.45
CA PHE A 386 2.27 2.81 12.07
C PHE A 386 2.62 2.74 13.57
N ARG A 387 3.86 3.08 13.92
CA ARG A 387 4.37 2.98 15.29
C ARG A 387 3.66 3.91 16.24
N GLU A 388 3.48 5.15 15.80
CA GLU A 388 2.74 6.16 16.52
C GLU A 388 1.29 5.71 16.78
N LYS A 389 0.60 5.19 15.75
CA LYS A 389 -0.78 4.69 15.88
C LYS A 389 -0.91 3.47 16.80
N ILE A 390 0.03 2.52 16.74
CA ILE A 390 0.07 1.41 17.70
C ILE A 390 0.20 1.95 19.13
N ASN A 391 1.17 2.83 19.38
CA ASN A 391 1.45 3.35 20.71
C ASN A 391 0.22 4.09 21.28
N GLN A 392 -0.43 4.92 20.47
CA GLN A 392 -1.68 5.60 20.84
C GLN A 392 -2.81 4.60 21.15
N SER A 393 -2.94 3.55 20.35
CA SER A 393 -4.01 2.56 20.52
C SER A 393 -3.81 1.65 21.74
N VAL A 394 -2.57 1.30 22.07
CA VAL A 394 -2.24 0.58 23.32
C VAL A 394 -2.59 1.43 24.55
N LYS A 395 -2.28 2.74 24.51
CA LYS A 395 -2.66 3.69 25.58
C LYS A 395 -4.18 3.80 25.72
N ASN A 396 -4.90 3.94 24.62
CA ASN A 396 -6.35 4.14 24.61
C ASN A 396 -7.16 2.89 24.98
N THR A 397 -6.59 1.69 24.80
CA THR A 397 -7.25 0.41 25.11
C THR A 397 -6.88 -0.16 26.48
N SER A 398 -6.15 0.59 27.32
CA SER A 398 -5.60 0.10 28.60
C SER A 398 -4.84 -1.23 28.46
N GLY A 399 -4.16 -1.42 27.33
CA GLY A 399 -3.40 -2.63 27.03
C GLY A 399 -4.21 -3.86 26.60
N LYS A 400 -5.53 -3.74 26.32
CA LYS A 400 -6.37 -4.89 25.96
C LYS A 400 -6.10 -5.49 24.57
N TYR A 401 -5.44 -4.78 23.65
CA TYR A 401 -5.11 -5.28 22.31
C TYR A 401 -3.96 -4.48 21.65
N PRO A 402 -2.99 -5.11 20.98
CA PRO A 402 -2.24 -6.30 21.38
C PRO A 402 -0.77 -5.93 21.62
N LYS A 403 -0.37 -5.89 22.89
CA LYS A 403 1.02 -5.68 23.33
C LYS A 403 2.01 -6.64 22.66
N GLU A 404 1.55 -7.82 22.25
CA GLU A 404 2.32 -8.80 21.47
C GLU A 404 2.73 -8.27 20.09
N ILE A 405 1.83 -7.58 19.37
CA ILE A 405 2.16 -6.97 18.08
C ILE A 405 3.17 -5.86 18.29
N GLU A 406 3.00 -5.02 19.33
CA GLU A 406 3.97 -3.98 19.67
C GLU A 406 5.37 -4.57 19.91
N LEU A 407 5.46 -5.60 20.77
CA LEU A 407 6.73 -6.25 21.12
C LEU A 407 7.38 -6.95 19.93
N LYS A 408 6.63 -7.81 19.23
CA LYS A 408 7.14 -8.56 18.08
C LYS A 408 7.58 -7.62 16.97
N SER A 409 6.76 -6.62 16.66
CA SER A 409 7.13 -5.64 15.66
C SER A 409 8.40 -4.90 16.03
N TYR A 410 8.61 -4.54 17.31
CA TYR A 410 9.86 -3.89 17.75
C TYR A 410 11.08 -4.75 17.45
N GLN A 411 11.05 -6.02 17.84
CA GLN A 411 12.16 -6.94 17.63
C GLN A 411 12.46 -7.13 16.15
N ASP A 412 11.44 -7.44 15.34
CA ASP A 412 11.62 -7.64 13.89
C ASP A 412 12.14 -6.37 13.19
N MET A 413 11.66 -5.19 13.59
CA MET A 413 12.13 -3.90 13.06
C MET A 413 13.59 -3.65 13.40
N ILE A 414 14.00 -3.83 14.66
CA ILE A 414 15.38 -3.62 15.09
C ILE A 414 16.32 -4.57 14.33
N GLN A 415 15.95 -5.84 14.20
CA GLN A 415 16.73 -6.80 13.42
C GLN A 415 16.85 -6.38 11.94
N SER A 416 15.75 -5.94 11.33
CA SER A 416 15.74 -5.45 9.95
C SER A 416 16.66 -4.24 9.77
N VAL A 417 16.61 -3.27 10.71
CA VAL A 417 17.51 -2.10 10.74
C VAL A 417 18.97 -2.53 10.84
N VAL A 418 19.32 -3.39 11.81
CA VAL A 418 20.70 -3.86 12.01
C VAL A 418 21.23 -4.56 10.76
N VAL A 419 20.46 -5.47 10.18
CA VAL A 419 20.86 -6.20 8.95
C VAL A 419 21.01 -5.24 7.78
N SER A 420 20.12 -4.27 7.62
CA SER A 420 20.16 -3.28 6.53
C SER A 420 21.41 -2.38 6.59
N MET A 421 21.96 -2.13 7.78
CA MET A 421 23.15 -1.30 8.01
C MET A 421 24.48 -2.02 7.69
N LEU A 422 24.46 -3.37 7.64
CA LEU A 422 25.62 -4.20 7.31
C LEU A 422 25.84 -4.37 5.80
N ARG A 423 24.84 -4.06 4.99
CA ARG A 423 24.86 -4.30 3.55
C ARG A 423 25.89 -3.44 2.83
N ASP A 424 26.36 -3.89 1.67
CA ASP A 424 27.23 -3.09 0.81
C ASP A 424 26.57 -1.77 0.40
N LYS A 425 25.31 -1.85 -0.03
CA LYS A 425 24.44 -0.68 -0.19
C LYS A 425 23.64 -0.45 1.10
N ALA A 426 24.33 -0.03 2.16
CA ALA A 426 23.75 0.12 3.49
C ALA A 426 22.63 1.15 3.55
N TYR A 427 21.72 0.95 4.51
CA TYR A 427 20.68 1.92 4.85
C TYR A 427 21.12 2.84 5.97
N ASN A 428 20.61 4.06 5.90
CA ASN A 428 20.75 5.07 6.93
C ASN A 428 19.38 5.30 7.56
N TRP A 429 19.34 5.57 8.86
CA TRP A 429 18.11 5.62 9.64
C TRP A 429 18.03 6.90 10.48
N ILE A 430 16.88 7.57 10.46
CA ILE A 430 16.49 8.56 11.45
C ILE A 430 15.23 8.07 12.17
N PHE A 431 15.27 8.07 13.49
CA PHE A 431 14.14 7.78 14.36
C PHE A 431 13.71 9.07 15.05
N CYS A 432 12.48 9.52 14.78
CA CYS A 432 11.92 10.78 15.28
C CYS A 432 10.67 10.54 16.13
N GLU A 433 10.19 11.58 16.82
CA GLU A 433 9.09 11.45 17.76
C GLU A 433 7.75 11.27 17.07
N GLY A 434 7.43 12.09 16.06
CA GLY A 434 6.12 12.13 15.44
C GLY A 434 6.13 12.17 13.92
N LEU A 435 4.95 11.94 13.32
CA LEU A 435 4.77 12.06 11.87
C LEU A 435 5.05 13.48 11.33
N SER A 436 4.77 14.54 12.11
CA SER A 436 5.11 15.93 11.74
C SER A 436 6.61 16.08 11.47
N ASP A 437 7.44 15.55 12.37
CA ASP A 437 8.91 15.59 12.27
C ASP A 437 9.38 14.87 11.01
N LYS A 438 8.80 13.68 10.74
CA LYS A 438 9.09 12.91 9.52
C LYS A 438 8.83 13.74 8.28
N ILE A 439 7.71 14.48 8.22
CA ILE A 439 7.35 15.30 7.04
C ILE A 439 8.43 16.35 6.78
N TYR A 440 8.88 17.07 7.81
CA TYR A 440 9.95 18.06 7.65
C TYR A 440 11.28 17.41 7.27
N LEU A 441 11.66 16.31 7.93
CA LEU A 441 12.89 15.58 7.65
C LEU A 441 12.91 15.02 6.22
N GLU A 442 11.81 14.42 5.75
CA GLU A 442 11.69 13.89 4.39
C GLU A 442 11.73 15.02 3.34
N HIS A 443 11.13 16.18 3.65
CA HIS A 443 11.18 17.35 2.77
C HIS A 443 12.63 17.85 2.62
N TYR A 444 13.31 18.20 3.70
CA TYR A 444 14.64 18.79 3.60
C TYR A 444 15.76 17.79 3.26
N LEU A 445 15.64 16.52 3.68
CA LEU A 445 16.64 15.47 3.44
C LEU A 445 16.27 14.54 2.25
N SER A 446 15.36 14.98 1.38
CA SER A 446 14.89 14.19 0.23
C SER A 446 16.00 13.67 -0.69
N ASP A 447 17.10 14.41 -0.79
CA ASP A 447 18.29 14.03 -1.55
C ASP A 447 19.01 12.84 -0.89
N LEU A 448 19.12 12.83 0.43
CA LEU A 448 19.71 11.71 1.19
C LEU A 448 18.81 10.47 1.18
N VAL A 449 17.49 10.65 1.20
CA VAL A 449 16.52 9.54 1.05
C VAL A 449 16.79 8.75 -0.24
N SER A 450 17.13 9.45 -1.31
CA SER A 450 17.41 8.86 -2.62
C SER A 450 18.86 8.40 -2.76
N ALA A 451 19.83 9.24 -2.40
CA ALA A 451 21.26 9.02 -2.66
C ALA A 451 21.97 8.16 -1.59
N LYS A 452 21.45 8.15 -0.36
CA LYS A 452 22.06 7.49 0.80
C LYS A 452 21.18 6.40 1.42
N ASN A 453 20.11 5.97 0.73
CA ASN A 453 19.12 5.03 1.27
C ASN A 453 18.63 5.43 2.67
N LEU A 454 18.41 6.73 2.91
CA LEU A 454 17.92 7.21 4.19
C LEU A 454 16.45 6.81 4.38
N ARG A 455 16.13 6.33 5.58
CA ARG A 455 14.79 5.98 6.03
C ARG A 455 14.48 6.73 7.33
N ILE A 456 13.31 7.36 7.38
CA ILE A 456 12.88 8.17 8.52
C ILE A 456 11.64 7.50 9.12
N VAL A 457 11.70 7.18 10.42
CA VAL A 457 10.69 6.39 11.13
C VAL A 457 10.17 7.18 12.34
N PRO A 458 8.88 7.57 12.36
CA PRO A 458 8.26 8.20 13.50
C PRO A 458 7.84 7.13 14.52
N LEU A 459 8.14 7.33 15.80
CA LEU A 459 8.00 6.30 16.84
C LEU A 459 6.88 6.55 17.86
N GLY A 460 6.28 7.73 17.88
CA GLY A 460 5.22 8.13 18.80
C GLY A 460 5.73 8.61 20.16
N GLY A 461 6.76 9.47 20.14
CA GLY A 461 7.28 10.22 21.29
C GLY A 461 8.62 9.73 21.85
N PHE A 462 9.25 10.59 22.65
CA PHE A 462 10.56 10.44 23.26
C PHE A 462 10.87 9.03 23.80
N LYS A 463 9.96 8.47 24.62
CA LYS A 463 10.17 7.15 25.27
C LYS A 463 10.40 6.03 24.26
N GLN A 464 9.75 6.10 23.10
CA GLN A 464 9.89 5.10 22.05
C GLN A 464 11.20 5.30 21.27
N VAL A 465 11.60 6.56 21.02
CA VAL A 465 12.90 6.89 20.42
C VAL A 465 14.06 6.40 21.31
N ARG A 466 13.99 6.69 22.60
CA ARG A 466 14.94 6.19 23.61
C ARG A 466 15.02 4.66 23.60
N ARG A 467 13.87 3.98 23.58
CA ARG A 467 13.81 2.52 23.53
C ARG A 467 14.52 1.96 22.30
N VAL A 468 14.33 2.55 21.11
CA VAL A 468 15.04 2.14 19.90
C VAL A 468 16.55 2.33 20.03
N TYR A 469 17.00 3.47 20.56
CA TYR A 469 18.42 3.71 20.83
C TYR A 469 19.02 2.62 21.74
N GLU A 470 18.34 2.29 22.84
CA GLU A 470 18.78 1.24 23.78
C GLU A 470 18.87 -0.13 23.09
N TYR A 471 17.88 -0.53 22.29
CA TYR A 471 17.93 -1.80 21.54
C TYR A 471 19.01 -1.85 20.47
N LEU A 472 19.26 -0.74 19.76
CA LEU A 472 20.29 -0.66 18.73
C LEU A 472 21.70 -0.63 19.32
N SER A 473 21.86 -0.10 20.54
CA SER A 473 23.16 0.03 21.18
C SER A 473 23.87 -1.31 21.38
N GLY A 474 23.12 -2.38 21.70
CA GLY A 474 23.64 -3.74 21.84
C GLY A 474 24.37 -4.23 20.59
N PRO A 475 23.67 -4.49 19.47
CA PRO A 475 24.29 -4.99 18.24
C PRO A 475 25.29 -4.00 17.62
N LEU A 476 25.05 -2.69 17.69
CA LEU A 476 25.96 -1.68 17.10
C LEU A 476 27.23 -1.46 17.93
N SER A 477 27.31 -1.98 19.15
CA SER A 477 28.54 -1.93 19.95
C SER A 477 29.62 -2.91 19.48
N ASP A 478 29.26 -3.90 18.66
CA ASP A 478 30.20 -4.83 18.05
C ASP A 478 31.06 -4.13 17.00
N LYS A 479 32.34 -3.93 17.34
CA LYS A 479 33.32 -3.28 16.47
C LYS A 479 33.76 -4.17 15.31
N GLU A 480 33.59 -5.49 15.40
CA GLU A 480 33.99 -6.45 14.37
C GLU A 480 32.92 -6.57 13.27
N ALA A 481 31.67 -6.22 13.59
CA ALA A 481 30.54 -6.32 12.66
C ALA A 481 30.67 -5.42 11.41
N GLY A 482 31.46 -4.33 11.47
CA GLY A 482 31.77 -3.53 10.28
C GLY A 482 30.58 -2.77 9.69
N PHE A 483 29.70 -2.20 10.52
CA PHE A 483 28.53 -1.44 10.08
C PHE A 483 28.90 -0.26 9.15
N LYS A 484 28.25 -0.21 7.98
CA LYS A 484 28.45 0.83 6.97
C LYS A 484 27.38 1.93 7.05
N GLY A 485 26.18 1.58 7.47
CA GLY A 485 25.07 2.51 7.68
C GLY A 485 25.14 3.25 9.02
N LYS A 486 24.36 4.32 9.16
CA LYS A 486 24.24 5.11 10.40
C LYS A 486 22.79 5.19 10.87
N ALA A 487 22.59 5.22 12.19
CA ALA A 487 21.30 5.40 12.84
C ALA A 487 21.32 6.63 13.76
N ILE A 488 20.32 7.50 13.62
CA ILE A 488 20.20 8.75 14.38
C ILE A 488 18.84 8.74 15.09
N CYS A 489 18.84 8.78 16.40
CA CYS A 489 17.67 9.07 17.22
C CYS A 489 17.61 10.59 17.44
N LEU A 490 16.52 11.23 17.02
CA LEU A 490 16.33 12.68 17.11
C LEU A 490 15.04 12.97 17.88
N VAL A 491 15.13 13.87 18.85
CA VAL A 491 14.01 14.27 19.72
C VAL A 491 13.96 15.78 19.90
N ASP A 492 12.81 16.27 20.32
CA ASP A 492 12.63 17.64 20.78
C ASP A 492 13.25 17.82 22.17
N SER A 493 13.40 19.08 22.61
CA SER A 493 13.82 19.37 23.97
C SER A 493 12.65 19.83 24.81
N ASP A 494 12.28 19.02 25.80
CA ASP A 494 11.36 19.39 26.86
C ASP A 494 12.05 20.24 27.95
N ALA A 495 11.25 20.90 28.78
CA ALA A 495 11.72 21.65 29.95
C ALA A 495 12.43 20.79 31.00
N GLN A 496 12.18 19.47 31.02
CA GLN A 496 12.87 18.52 31.89
C GLN A 496 13.76 17.61 31.05
N ALA A 497 15.08 17.74 31.22
CA ALA A 497 16.02 16.83 30.59
C ALA A 497 15.94 15.44 31.25
N GLU A 498 15.40 14.44 30.54
CA GLU A 498 15.56 13.04 30.94
C GLU A 498 17.03 12.62 30.74
N HIS A 499 17.63 12.03 31.78
CA HIS A 499 19.01 11.57 31.71
C HIS A 499 19.12 10.26 30.92
N VAL A 500 19.75 10.34 29.74
CA VAL A 500 20.06 9.18 28.89
C VAL A 500 21.58 9.02 28.80
N LEU A 501 22.09 7.84 29.16
CA LEU A 501 23.50 7.53 29.05
C LEU A 501 23.88 7.22 27.59
N LEU A 502 24.76 8.05 27.02
CA LEU A 502 25.31 7.82 25.70
C LEU A 502 26.45 6.78 25.72
N GLN A 503 26.41 5.86 24.77
CA GLN A 503 27.49 4.91 24.53
C GLN A 503 28.45 5.49 23.48
N LYS A 504 29.29 6.46 23.90
CA LYS A 504 30.18 7.24 23.01
C LYS A 504 31.17 6.40 22.19
N GLY A 505 31.34 5.11 22.50
CA GLY A 505 32.15 4.17 21.72
C GLY A 505 31.50 3.69 20.41
N ILE A 506 30.19 3.88 20.23
CA ILE A 506 29.46 3.45 19.03
C ILE A 506 29.48 4.57 17.99
N LYS A 507 30.17 4.35 16.86
CA LYS A 507 30.34 5.38 15.81
C LYS A 507 29.14 5.53 14.88
N ASN A 508 28.32 4.49 14.77
CA ASN A 508 27.22 4.39 13.81
C ASN A 508 25.85 4.70 14.44
N LEU A 509 25.81 5.07 15.73
CA LEU A 509 24.57 5.36 16.46
C LEU A 509 24.69 6.72 17.15
N PHE A 510 23.73 7.60 16.88
CA PHE A 510 23.67 8.95 17.46
C PHE A 510 22.35 9.12 18.19
N PHE A 511 22.34 9.80 19.33
CA PHE A 511 21.11 10.28 19.97
C PHE A 511 21.24 11.77 20.24
N LYS A 512 20.50 12.54 19.45
CA LYS A 512 20.53 14.00 19.41
C LYS A 512 19.20 14.58 19.85
N ARG A 513 19.24 15.79 20.40
CA ARG A 513 18.05 16.62 20.63
C ARG A 513 18.21 18.00 20.04
N ILE A 514 17.10 18.62 19.65
CA ILE A 514 17.08 19.99 19.12
C ILE A 514 17.01 20.96 20.30
N VAL A 515 17.92 21.94 20.37
CA VAL A 515 17.97 22.95 21.43
C VAL A 515 18.10 24.34 20.85
N ARG A 516 17.53 25.33 21.55
CA ARG A 516 17.79 26.75 21.27
C ARG A 516 19.10 27.19 21.93
N ILE A 517 20.02 27.73 21.15
CA ILE A 517 21.26 28.33 21.63
C ILE A 517 21.07 29.86 21.67
N GLU A 518 20.80 30.39 22.86
CA GLU A 518 20.47 31.82 23.03
C GLU A 518 21.58 32.76 22.55
N SER A 519 22.85 32.40 22.77
CA SER A 519 24.00 33.21 22.34
C SER A 519 24.12 33.34 20.82
N GLU A 520 23.54 32.41 20.07
CA GLU A 520 23.60 32.38 18.61
C GLU A 520 22.28 32.77 17.96
N SER A 521 21.22 32.99 18.75
CA SER A 521 19.84 33.13 18.28
C SER A 521 19.50 32.07 17.22
N SER A 522 19.88 30.82 17.51
CA SER A 522 19.83 29.71 16.58
C SER A 522 19.26 28.46 17.25
N ILE A 523 18.67 27.58 16.44
CA ILE A 523 18.26 26.25 16.87
C ILE A 523 19.19 25.22 16.22
N ASN A 524 19.83 24.41 17.05
CA ASN A 524 20.86 23.45 16.67
C ASN A 524 20.62 22.08 17.32
N ILE A 525 21.30 21.05 16.85
CA ILE A 525 21.28 19.72 17.49
C ILE A 525 22.45 19.57 18.47
N VAL A 526 22.19 18.97 19.62
CA VAL A 526 23.21 18.56 20.60
C VAL A 526 23.04 17.10 20.98
N ASP A 527 24.06 16.50 21.58
CA ASP A 527 23.93 15.17 22.19
C ASP A 527 22.88 15.16 23.30
N ILE A 528 22.15 14.04 23.45
CA ILE A 528 21.08 13.92 24.45
C ILE A 528 21.57 14.09 25.89
N ASP A 529 22.85 13.78 26.16
CA ASP A 529 23.51 13.93 27.47
C ASP A 529 24.11 15.34 27.70
N SER A 530 23.89 16.28 26.77
CA SER A 530 24.35 17.67 26.89
C SER A 530 23.71 18.40 28.07
N GLN A 531 24.46 19.33 28.68
CA GLN A 531 23.98 20.17 29.78
C GLN A 531 23.12 21.35 29.33
N HIS A 532 22.99 21.62 28.02
CA HIS A 532 22.15 22.70 27.51
C HIS A 532 20.66 22.33 27.56
N VAL A 533 19.89 22.95 28.46
CA VAL A 533 18.46 22.64 28.70
C VAL A 533 17.56 23.80 28.25
N SER A 534 17.60 24.16 26.96
CA SER A 534 16.69 25.16 26.40
C SER A 534 15.62 24.47 25.54
N PRO A 535 14.33 24.52 25.94
CA PRO A 535 13.27 23.81 25.24
C PRO A 535 13.04 24.32 23.82
N ALA A 536 12.94 23.40 22.87
CA ALA A 536 12.67 23.69 21.47
C ALA A 536 11.91 22.52 20.85
N GLU A 537 10.80 22.83 20.17
CA GLU A 537 10.04 21.89 19.33
C GLU A 537 10.38 22.17 17.86
N ILE A 538 10.29 21.15 17.00
CA ILE A 538 10.61 21.30 15.57
C ILE A 538 9.79 22.41 14.92
N GLU A 539 8.51 22.57 15.25
CA GLU A 539 7.67 23.61 14.64
C GLU A 539 8.24 25.02 14.85
N PHE A 540 8.89 25.26 15.99
CA PHE A 540 9.52 26.55 16.30
C PHE A 540 10.91 26.73 15.68
N SER A 541 11.49 25.67 15.12
CA SER A 541 12.80 25.68 14.47
C SER A 541 12.77 26.03 12.98
N LEU A 542 11.58 26.18 12.42
CA LEU A 542 11.36 26.39 11.00
C LEU A 542 11.63 27.85 10.56
N ARG A 543 11.56 28.10 9.26
CA ARG A 543 11.90 29.38 8.62
C ARG A 543 10.72 30.34 8.53
N GLU A 544 10.99 31.64 8.73
CA GLU A 544 9.98 32.71 8.74
C GLU A 544 9.35 32.94 7.37
N GLU A 545 10.12 32.82 6.29
CA GLU A 545 9.70 33.12 4.93
C GLU A 545 8.53 32.21 4.50
N VAL A 546 8.65 30.92 4.79
CA VAL A 546 7.63 29.92 4.47
C VAL A 546 6.40 30.08 5.37
N LEU A 547 6.57 30.49 6.65
CA LEU A 547 5.42 30.76 7.51
C LEU A 547 4.60 31.94 6.97
N ILE A 548 5.26 33.00 6.50
CA ILE A 548 4.60 34.15 5.89
C ILE A 548 3.78 33.70 4.67
N ASP A 549 4.36 32.86 3.81
CA ASP A 549 3.65 32.30 2.65
C ASP A 549 2.44 31.44 3.07
N LEU A 550 2.56 30.63 4.11
CA LEU A 550 1.45 29.86 4.67
C LEU A 550 0.33 30.75 5.23
N ILE A 551 0.68 31.82 5.95
CA ILE A 551 -0.29 32.80 6.46
C ILE A 551 -1.04 33.48 5.30
N ASN A 552 -0.37 33.70 4.17
CA ASN A 552 -0.98 34.30 2.97
C ASN A 552 -1.80 33.30 2.13
N ALA A 553 -1.51 32.00 2.21
CA ALA A 553 -2.18 30.93 1.46
C ALA A 553 -3.55 30.55 2.05
N THR A 554 -4.55 31.42 1.87
CA THR A 554 -5.90 31.27 2.46
C THR A 554 -6.61 29.96 2.13
N ASN A 555 -6.31 29.36 0.97
CA ASN A 555 -6.85 28.07 0.57
C ASN A 555 -6.39 26.90 1.45
N LEU A 556 -5.26 27.04 2.16
CA LEU A 556 -4.72 25.99 3.04
C LEU A 556 -5.23 26.10 4.49
N HIS A 557 -5.83 27.22 4.87
CA HIS A 557 -6.22 27.49 6.27
C HIS A 557 -7.30 26.54 6.77
N ASN A 558 -8.23 26.14 5.89
CA ASN A 558 -9.35 25.25 6.23
C ASN A 558 -8.91 23.79 6.47
N GLU A 559 -7.67 23.44 6.16
CA GLU A 559 -7.10 22.10 6.45
C GLU A 559 -6.60 21.97 7.91
N MET A 560 -6.61 23.06 8.68
CA MET A 560 -6.13 23.13 10.07
C MET A 560 -7.22 23.64 11.01
N GLN A 561 -7.43 22.95 12.13
CA GLN A 561 -8.39 23.38 13.15
C GLN A 561 -7.86 24.63 13.87
N ASN A 562 -8.75 25.55 14.26
CA ASN A 562 -8.37 26.75 15.03
C ASN A 562 -7.22 27.58 14.40
N PHE A 563 -7.07 27.57 13.07
CA PHE A 563 -6.00 28.34 12.40
C PHE A 563 -6.04 29.84 12.72
N SER A 564 -7.22 30.37 13.08
CA SER A 564 -7.38 31.74 13.57
C SER A 564 -6.47 32.05 14.76
N VAL A 565 -6.18 31.09 15.65
CA VAL A 565 -5.28 31.30 16.80
C VAL A 565 -3.87 31.67 16.34
N LEU A 566 -3.31 30.90 15.39
CA LEU A 566 -2.00 31.20 14.81
C LEU A 566 -2.02 32.56 14.11
N LYS A 567 -3.06 32.85 13.33
CA LYS A 567 -3.19 34.10 12.60
C LYS A 567 -3.30 35.32 13.52
N ASP A 568 -4.11 35.22 14.58
CA ASP A 568 -4.31 36.30 15.56
C ASP A 568 -3.01 36.59 16.31
N ILE A 569 -2.28 35.56 16.72
CA ILE A 569 -0.94 35.69 17.31
C ILE A 569 0.00 36.35 16.32
N PHE A 570 0.10 35.84 15.09
CA PHE A 570 0.97 36.40 14.06
C PHE A 570 0.71 37.90 13.82
N LEU A 571 -0.56 38.32 13.77
CA LEU A 571 -0.94 39.71 13.48
C LEU A 571 -0.71 40.67 14.66
N ARG A 572 -0.83 40.19 15.91
CA ARG A 572 -0.69 41.05 17.09
C ARG A 572 0.72 41.13 17.66
N THR A 573 1.59 40.20 17.29
CA THR A 573 2.95 40.13 17.82
C THR A 573 3.90 41.00 17.01
N THR A 574 4.91 41.59 17.66
CA THR A 574 5.94 42.37 16.97
C THR A 574 6.99 41.43 16.39
N LEU A 575 6.84 41.11 15.10
CA LEU A 575 7.68 40.17 14.36
C LEU A 575 9.13 40.66 14.24
N GLN A 576 10.09 39.77 14.46
CA GLN A 576 11.53 40.02 14.32
C GLN A 576 12.05 39.40 13.01
N TYR A 577 11.95 40.15 11.92
CA TYR A 577 12.43 39.71 10.60
C TYR A 577 13.95 39.46 10.57
N GLY A 578 14.37 38.54 9.70
CA GLY A 578 15.76 38.09 9.58
C GLY A 578 16.16 37.07 10.65
N SER A 579 15.18 36.48 11.35
CA SER A 579 15.41 35.45 12.34
C SER A 579 15.73 34.11 11.69
N SER A 580 16.55 33.30 12.37
CA SER A 580 16.93 31.97 11.88
C SER A 580 15.86 30.89 12.10
N ASN A 581 14.86 31.20 12.92
CA ASN A 581 13.86 30.27 13.40
C ASN A 581 12.54 31.00 13.78
N LEU A 582 11.42 30.26 13.82
CA LEU A 582 10.10 30.80 14.15
C LEU A 582 9.97 31.27 15.60
N LEU A 583 10.70 30.67 16.55
CA LEU A 583 10.65 31.07 17.95
C LEU A 583 11.07 32.54 18.13
N ASP A 584 12.19 32.90 17.51
CA ASP A 584 12.76 34.26 17.56
C ASP A 584 11.94 35.21 16.67
N PHE A 585 11.57 34.76 15.46
CA PHE A 585 10.76 35.55 14.51
C PHE A 585 9.42 36.01 15.12
N LEU A 586 8.68 35.07 15.72
CA LEU A 586 7.37 35.37 16.30
C LEU A 586 7.50 36.17 17.60
N ASN A 587 8.67 36.17 18.27
CA ASN A 587 8.94 36.90 19.50
C ASN A 587 7.83 36.69 20.56
N LEU A 588 7.43 35.43 20.74
CA LEU A 588 6.29 35.06 21.58
C LEU A 588 6.61 35.26 23.06
N ASN A 589 5.72 35.91 23.79
CA ASN A 589 5.73 35.84 25.25
C ASN A 589 5.27 34.44 25.73
N ILE A 590 5.47 34.15 27.01
CA ILE A 590 5.14 32.84 27.60
C ILE A 590 3.68 32.46 27.40
N LYS A 591 2.75 33.42 27.51
CA LYS A 591 1.31 33.19 27.34
C LYS A 591 0.99 32.83 25.89
N ASP A 592 1.54 33.56 24.94
CA ASP A 592 1.27 33.38 23.52
C ASP A 592 1.89 32.08 23.00
N LYS A 593 3.09 31.74 23.46
CA LYS A 593 3.70 30.43 23.18
C LYS A 593 2.81 29.31 23.71
N LYS A 594 2.34 29.41 24.96
CA LYS A 594 1.45 28.43 25.56
C LYS A 594 0.13 28.29 24.79
N THR A 595 -0.51 29.41 24.44
CA THR A 595 -1.75 29.42 23.64
C THR A 595 -1.51 28.80 22.27
N LEU A 596 -0.41 29.13 21.59
CA LEU A 596 -0.11 28.55 20.28
C LEU A 596 0.11 27.04 20.36
N THR A 597 0.79 26.55 21.40
CA THR A 597 0.97 25.11 21.63
C THR A 597 -0.36 24.43 21.96
N GLU A 598 -1.06 24.86 23.01
CA GLU A 598 -2.24 24.15 23.56
C GLU A 598 -3.51 24.35 22.70
N ASP A 599 -3.70 25.55 22.13
CA ASP A 599 -4.93 25.92 21.42
C ASP A 599 -4.85 25.78 19.90
N PHE A 600 -3.64 25.60 19.36
CA PHE A 600 -3.41 25.34 17.94
C PHE A 600 -2.65 24.03 17.69
N PHE A 601 -1.36 23.91 18.04
CA PHE A 601 -0.56 22.74 17.65
C PHE A 601 -1.08 21.42 18.23
N ASP A 602 -1.46 21.39 19.52
CA ASP A 602 -1.94 20.19 20.21
C ASP A 602 -3.43 19.87 19.90
N LYS A 603 -4.09 20.64 19.03
CA LYS A 603 -5.48 20.35 18.62
C LYS A 603 -5.52 19.37 17.46
N GLY A 604 -6.12 18.20 17.70
CA GLY A 604 -6.39 17.22 16.65
C GLY A 604 -5.10 16.76 15.96
N GLU A 605 -5.08 16.84 14.62
CA GLU A 605 -3.91 16.51 13.80
C GLU A 605 -3.14 17.77 13.33
N ASN A 606 -3.30 18.91 14.02
CA ASN A 606 -2.77 20.19 13.54
C ASN A 606 -1.26 20.22 13.33
N LYS A 607 -0.44 19.58 14.18
CA LYS A 607 1.01 19.47 13.89
C LYS A 607 1.28 18.82 12.52
N ILE A 608 0.53 17.77 12.17
CA ILE A 608 0.66 17.07 10.88
C ILE A 608 0.12 17.94 9.73
N SER A 609 -1.07 18.52 9.88
CA SER A 609 -1.65 19.41 8.87
C SER A 609 -0.80 20.66 8.63
N PHE A 610 -0.26 21.26 9.69
CA PHE A 610 0.66 22.38 9.61
C PHE A 610 1.94 21.97 8.88
N ALA A 611 2.56 20.83 9.21
CA ALA A 611 3.74 20.34 8.50
C ALA A 611 3.48 20.14 7.00
N LYS A 612 2.37 19.47 6.63
CA LYS A 612 1.98 19.27 5.22
C LYS A 612 1.78 20.59 4.49
N ASN A 613 1.10 21.55 5.10
CA ASN A 613 0.81 22.84 4.46
C ASN A 613 2.02 23.75 4.41
N TYR A 614 2.89 23.71 5.42
CA TYR A 614 4.16 24.41 5.43
C TYR A 614 5.05 23.96 4.27
N ILE A 615 5.24 22.65 4.05
CA ILE A 615 6.08 22.16 2.94
C ILE A 615 5.48 22.43 1.56
N LYS A 616 4.14 22.56 1.43
CA LYS A 616 3.49 23.01 0.19
C LYS A 616 3.89 24.45 -0.18
N CYS A 617 4.25 25.27 0.82
CA CYS A 617 4.72 26.64 0.62
C CYS A 617 6.25 26.70 0.37
N ASP A 618 7.02 25.67 0.70
CA ASP A 618 8.49 25.63 0.52
C ASP A 618 8.94 24.77 -0.69
N LEU A 619 8.29 24.94 -1.85
CA LEU A 619 8.60 24.12 -3.04
C LEU A 619 10.05 24.28 -3.53
N GLY A 620 10.64 25.47 -3.33
CA GLY A 620 12.01 25.78 -3.74
C GLY A 620 13.09 25.21 -2.82
N LYS A 621 12.75 24.83 -1.59
CA LYS A 621 13.72 24.46 -0.53
C LYS A 621 14.86 25.48 -0.41
N ASN A 622 14.53 26.76 -0.65
CA ASN A 622 15.52 27.83 -0.70
C ASN A 622 16.14 28.09 0.68
N PHE A 623 15.46 27.65 1.73
CA PHE A 623 15.80 27.94 3.11
C PHE A 623 15.85 26.64 3.94
N GLU A 624 17.05 26.09 4.14
CA GLU A 624 17.25 24.95 5.03
C GLU A 624 17.41 25.43 6.49
N PRO A 625 16.68 24.87 7.47
CA PRO A 625 16.93 25.13 8.89
C PRO A 625 18.33 24.68 9.33
N TYR A 626 18.99 25.44 10.20
CA TYR A 626 20.37 25.14 10.64
C TYR A 626 20.55 23.75 11.25
N TRP A 627 19.60 23.32 12.07
CA TRP A 627 19.62 21.99 12.69
C TRP A 627 19.56 20.86 11.64
N ILE A 628 18.85 21.05 10.51
CA ILE A 628 18.84 20.10 9.40
C ILE A 628 20.23 19.99 8.78
N SER A 629 20.89 21.13 8.53
CA SER A 629 22.27 21.13 8.02
C SER A 629 23.24 20.41 8.97
N ALA A 630 23.02 20.52 10.29
CA ALA A 630 23.78 19.78 11.29
C ALA A 630 23.49 18.26 11.25
N VAL A 631 22.23 17.86 11.09
CA VAL A 631 21.85 16.44 10.90
C VAL A 631 22.50 15.88 9.63
N ARG A 632 22.49 16.64 8.52
CA ARG A 632 23.09 16.27 7.24
C ARG A 632 24.58 15.92 7.37
N LYS A 633 25.34 16.66 8.18
CA LYS A 633 26.76 16.41 8.45
C LYS A 633 27.04 15.08 9.16
N LEU A 634 26.03 14.43 9.73
CA LEU A 634 26.18 13.13 10.36
C LEU A 634 26.24 11.99 9.36
N PHE A 635 25.82 12.18 8.10
CA PHE A 635 25.89 11.17 7.03
C PHE A 635 27.17 11.30 6.21
#